data_AF-A0A927Q937-F1
#
_entry.id   AF-A0A927Q937-F1
#
_cell.length_a   1.000
_cell.length_b   1.000
_cell.length_c   1.000
_cell.angle_alpha   90.00
_cell.angle_beta   90.00
_cell.angle_gamma   90.00
#
_symmetry.space_group_name_H-M   'P 1'
#
loop_
_entity.id
_entity.type
_entity.pdbx_description
1 polymer ?
#
loop_
_entity_poly.entity_id
_entity_poly.type
_entity_poly.pdbx_seq_one_letter_code
_entity_poly.pdbx_strand_id
1 'polypeptide(L)'
;MTAGGSGHPSPPDSHCTAARGHLLAARAQEGTGIFELAFEDCIEIDEDAFPDPRVRAAIHHVQGCAACGRWRSTEFAPLDVAYLARARQYCCQAMFRAADDPAPPLVVSVERLGPEQLVYWLAGPELACIDFCPWCGTRLPRERVPDSARVVD
;
A
#
# COMPACT_ATOMS: atom_id res chain seq x y z
N MET A 1 -34.19 25.01 4.64
CA MET A 1 -33.99 24.30 5.92
C MET A 1 -33.63 22.86 5.59
N THR A 2 -32.33 22.57 5.40
CA THR A 2 -31.84 21.22 5.14
C THR A 2 -31.52 20.57 6.49
N ALA A 3 -32.26 19.53 6.84
CA ALA A 3 -32.03 18.74 8.03
C ALA A 3 -30.69 18.02 7.91
N GLY A 4 -29.68 18.51 8.62
CA GLY A 4 -28.46 17.79 8.89
C GLY A 4 -28.80 16.62 9.82
N GLY A 5 -28.94 15.42 9.25
CA GLY A 5 -28.99 14.19 10.02
C GLY A 5 -27.64 13.98 10.69
N SER A 6 -27.54 14.35 11.96
CA SER A 6 -26.45 13.96 12.83
C SER A 6 -26.56 12.46 13.08
N GLY A 7 -26.05 11.66 12.12
CA GLY A 7 -25.99 10.22 12.24
C GLY A 7 -25.05 9.85 13.38
N HIS A 8 -25.60 9.65 14.58
CA HIS A 8 -24.86 9.00 15.65
C HIS A 8 -24.51 7.59 15.16
N PRO A 9 -23.23 7.19 15.18
CA PRO A 9 -22.86 5.85 14.76
C PRO A 9 -23.56 4.83 15.66
N SER A 10 -24.27 3.88 15.06
CA SER A 10 -24.86 2.75 15.77
C SER A 10 -23.79 2.06 16.61
N PRO A 11 -24.13 1.50 17.78
CA PRO A 11 -23.18 0.75 18.59
C PRO A 11 -22.64 -0.45 17.82
N PRO A 12 -21.40 -0.88 18.09
CA PRO A 12 -20.82 -2.05 17.43
C PRO A 12 -21.62 -3.31 17.74
N ASP A 13 -21.88 -4.11 16.72
CA ASP A 13 -22.57 -5.39 16.82
C ASP A 13 -21.57 -6.57 16.89
N SER A 14 -22.09 -7.80 16.80
CA SER A 14 -21.28 -9.02 16.79
C SER A 14 -20.34 -9.09 15.58
N HIS A 15 -20.75 -8.55 14.42
CA HIS A 15 -19.91 -8.48 13.22
C HIS A 15 -18.75 -7.50 13.41
N CYS A 16 -19.00 -6.34 14.02
CA CYS A 16 -17.95 -5.39 14.39
C CYS A 16 -16.93 -6.06 15.33
N THR A 17 -17.41 -6.77 16.35
CA THR A 17 -16.53 -7.43 17.33
C THR A 17 -15.66 -8.50 16.67
N ALA A 18 -16.25 -9.34 15.81
CA ALA A 18 -15.51 -10.37 15.09
C ALA A 18 -14.47 -9.76 14.12
N ALA A 19 -14.86 -8.76 13.32
CA ALA A 19 -13.96 -8.10 12.38
C ALA A 19 -12.77 -7.45 13.10
N ARG A 20 -13.03 -6.71 14.19
CA ARG A 20 -11.97 -6.12 15.02
C ARG A 20 -11.01 -7.17 15.57
N GLY A 21 -11.55 -8.29 16.06
CA GLY A 21 -10.74 -9.41 16.56
C GLY A 21 -9.82 -10.00 15.50
N HIS A 22 -10.33 -10.22 14.28
CA HIS A 22 -9.52 -10.71 13.17
C HIS A 22 -8.37 -9.76 12.80
N LEU A 23 -8.63 -8.45 12.74
CA LEU A 23 -7.61 -7.45 12.40
C LEU A 23 -6.53 -7.33 13.48
N LEU A 24 -6.92 -7.34 14.76
CA LEU A 24 -5.94 -7.27 15.87
C LEU A 24 -5.05 -8.52 15.91
N ALA A 25 -5.63 -9.70 15.66
CA ALA A 25 -4.87 -10.95 15.59
C ALA A 25 -3.89 -10.96 14.41
N ALA A 26 -4.33 -10.50 13.23
CA ALA A 26 -3.48 -10.43 12.04
C ALA A 26 -2.35 -9.41 12.18
N ARG A 27 -2.64 -8.22 12.75
CA ARG A 27 -1.63 -7.18 13.01
C ARG A 27 -0.48 -7.66 13.90
N ALA A 28 -0.77 -8.52 14.86
CA ALA A 28 0.26 -9.09 15.73
C ALA A 28 1.26 -9.99 14.97
N GLN A 29 0.91 -10.44 13.76
CA GLN A 29 1.70 -11.38 12.95
C GLN A 29 2.43 -10.70 11.78
N GLU A 30 1.81 -9.70 11.13
CA GLU A 30 2.31 -9.14 9.86
C GLU A 30 3.24 -7.92 9.99
N GLY A 31 3.49 -7.41 11.20
CA GLY A 31 4.24 -6.18 11.39
C GLY A 31 3.40 -4.92 11.11
N THR A 32 3.94 -3.76 11.44
CA THR A 32 3.20 -2.48 11.43
C THR A 32 3.13 -1.87 10.03
N GLY A 33 1.96 -1.35 9.62
CA GLY A 33 1.82 -0.43 8.48
C GLY A 33 0.92 -0.91 7.34
N ILE A 34 0.81 -2.21 7.09
CA ILE A 34 0.04 -2.74 5.95
C ILE A 34 -1.47 -2.45 6.06
N PHE A 35 -2.02 -2.54 7.27
CA PHE A 35 -3.44 -2.27 7.51
C PHE A 35 -3.74 -0.79 7.36
N GLU A 36 -2.85 0.07 7.87
CA GLU A 36 -2.93 1.51 7.70
C GLU A 36 -2.88 1.90 6.21
N LEU A 37 -2.01 1.27 5.41
CA LEU A 37 -1.94 1.45 3.96
C LEU A 37 -3.23 1.03 3.25
N ALA A 38 -3.81 -0.10 3.63
CA ALA A 38 -5.10 -0.55 3.08
C ALA A 38 -6.24 0.40 3.45
N PHE A 39 -6.29 0.90 4.69
CA PHE A 39 -7.32 1.85 5.13
C PHE A 39 -7.23 3.22 4.46
N GLU A 40 -6.04 3.60 3.98
CA GLU A 40 -5.78 4.82 3.23
C GLU A 40 -5.80 4.59 1.70
N ASP A 41 -6.30 3.44 1.24
CA ASP A 41 -6.41 3.04 -0.18
C ASP A 41 -5.08 3.12 -0.95
N CYS A 42 -3.95 2.90 -0.27
CA CYS A 42 -2.61 2.92 -0.86
C CYS A 42 -2.19 1.55 -1.42
N ILE A 43 -2.85 0.48 -1.01
CA ILE A 43 -2.67 -0.88 -1.54
C ILE A 43 -4.03 -1.50 -1.82
N GLU A 44 -4.08 -2.41 -2.79
CA GLU A 44 -5.26 -3.23 -3.03
C GLU A 44 -5.46 -4.27 -1.92
N ILE A 45 -6.71 -4.59 -1.62
CA ILE A 45 -7.08 -5.61 -0.64
C ILE A 45 -7.33 -6.91 -1.41
N ASP A 46 -6.25 -7.65 -1.68
CA ASP A 46 -6.27 -8.89 -2.44
C ASP A 46 -5.59 -10.05 -1.68
N GLU A 47 -5.49 -11.21 -2.33
CA GLU A 47 -4.93 -12.42 -1.72
C GLU A 47 -3.41 -12.35 -1.54
N ASP A 48 -2.73 -11.52 -2.33
CA ASP A 48 -1.28 -11.34 -2.25
C ASP A 48 -0.92 -10.46 -1.05
N ALA A 49 -1.64 -9.35 -0.87
CA ALA A 49 -1.48 -8.44 0.26
C ALA A 49 -2.00 -9.05 1.56
N PHE A 50 -3.14 -9.73 1.53
CA PHE A 50 -3.81 -10.29 2.70
C PHE A 50 -4.29 -11.73 2.43
N PRO A 51 -3.48 -12.76 2.67
CA PRO A 51 -3.80 -14.13 2.29
C PRO A 51 -5.05 -14.72 2.98
N ASP A 52 -5.33 -14.32 4.23
CA ASP A 52 -6.52 -14.79 4.96
C ASP A 52 -7.79 -14.06 4.47
N PRO A 53 -8.78 -14.77 3.88
CA PRO A 53 -10.03 -14.16 3.44
C PRO A 53 -10.84 -13.52 4.58
N ARG A 54 -10.68 -13.99 5.83
CA ARG A 54 -11.34 -13.39 7.00
C ARG A 54 -10.78 -12.02 7.31
N VAL A 55 -9.48 -11.83 7.10
CA VAL A 55 -8.81 -10.54 7.26
C VAL A 55 -9.31 -9.57 6.19
N ARG A 56 -9.32 -9.98 4.91
CA ARG A 56 -9.88 -9.16 3.82
C ARG A 56 -11.31 -8.71 4.08
N ALA A 57 -12.18 -9.65 4.47
CA ALA A 57 -13.57 -9.35 4.82
C ALA A 57 -13.67 -8.38 6.01
N ALA A 58 -12.80 -8.53 7.02
CA ALA A 58 -12.76 -7.63 8.16
C ALA A 58 -12.30 -6.21 7.79
N ILE A 59 -11.32 -6.06 6.88
CA ILE A 59 -10.87 -4.76 6.37
C ILE A 59 -12.05 -4.05 5.68
N HIS A 60 -12.70 -4.71 4.73
CA HIS A 60 -13.85 -4.14 4.01
C HIS A 60 -15.00 -3.75 4.96
N HIS A 61 -15.30 -4.60 5.94
CA HIS A 61 -16.30 -4.27 6.95
C HIS A 61 -15.92 -3.01 7.73
N VAL A 62 -14.70 -2.94 8.24
CA VAL A 62 -14.24 -1.81 9.06
C VAL A 62 -14.13 -0.50 8.25
N GLN A 63 -13.77 -0.57 6.97
CA GLN A 63 -13.77 0.60 6.06
C GLN A 63 -15.18 1.16 5.86
N GLY A 64 -16.18 0.30 5.66
CA GLY A 64 -17.57 0.71 5.40
C GLY A 64 -18.42 0.97 6.65
N CYS A 65 -17.94 0.57 7.84
CA CYS A 65 -18.74 0.58 9.06
C CYS A 65 -18.49 1.83 9.92
N ALA A 66 -19.49 2.72 9.99
CA ALA A 66 -19.45 3.92 10.82
C ALA A 66 -19.20 3.62 12.32
N ALA A 67 -19.73 2.50 12.84
CA ALA A 67 -19.52 2.07 14.22
C ALA A 67 -18.05 1.70 14.50
N CYS A 68 -17.31 1.29 13.47
CA CYS A 68 -15.89 0.96 13.55
C CYS A 68 -14.97 2.15 13.33
N GLY A 69 -15.45 3.27 12.78
CA GLY A 69 -14.62 4.42 12.41
C GLY A 69 -13.73 4.93 13.55
N ARG A 70 -14.30 5.17 14.74
CA ARG A 70 -13.55 5.64 15.92
C ARG A 70 -12.52 4.62 16.40
N TRP A 71 -12.89 3.34 16.40
CA TRP A 71 -11.99 2.27 16.80
C TRP A 71 -10.81 2.16 15.81
N ARG A 72 -11.12 2.17 14.51
CA ARG A 72 -10.12 2.14 13.42
C ARG A 72 -9.11 3.27 13.59
N SER A 73 -9.56 4.51 13.74
CA SER A 73 -8.67 5.67 13.89
C SER A 73 -7.83 5.66 15.16
N THR A 74 -8.23 4.88 16.18
CA THR A 74 -7.49 4.76 17.44
C THR A 74 -6.46 3.64 17.37
N GLU A 75 -6.84 2.48 16.84
CA GLU A 75 -5.95 1.30 16.74
C GLU A 75 -4.96 1.40 15.58
N PHE A 76 -5.42 1.90 14.44
CA PHE A 76 -4.67 2.07 13.20
C PHE A 76 -4.51 3.56 12.98
N ALA A 77 -3.54 4.14 13.69
CA ALA A 77 -3.27 5.57 13.61
C ALA A 77 -3.06 5.95 12.13
N PRO A 78 -3.66 7.08 11.67
CA PRO A 78 -3.44 7.55 10.32
C PRO A 78 -1.94 7.68 10.05
N LEU A 79 -1.54 7.28 8.85
CA LEU A 79 -0.16 7.44 8.41
C LEU A 79 0.21 8.93 8.43
N ASP A 80 1.44 9.23 8.84
CA ASP A 80 1.98 10.59 8.73
C ASP A 80 1.84 11.11 7.29
N VAL A 81 1.54 12.39 7.11
CA VAL A 81 1.24 12.98 5.79
C VAL A 81 2.42 12.81 4.81
N ALA A 82 3.67 12.91 5.28
CA ALA A 82 4.83 12.71 4.43
C ALA A 82 5.04 11.23 4.08
N TYR A 83 4.72 10.33 5.00
CA TYR A 83 4.68 8.91 4.70
C TYR A 83 3.58 8.59 3.67
N LEU A 84 2.36 9.10 3.86
CA LEU A 84 1.23 8.88 2.96
C LEU A 84 1.50 9.44 1.55
N ALA A 85 2.14 10.60 1.44
CA ALA A 85 2.51 11.20 0.15
C ALA A 85 3.49 10.30 -0.64
N ARG A 86 4.43 9.66 0.06
CA ARG A 86 5.39 8.73 -0.53
C ARG A 86 4.75 7.36 -0.81
N ALA A 87 3.92 6.86 0.10
CA ALA A 87 3.13 5.66 -0.04
C ALA A 87 2.32 5.63 -1.34
N ARG A 88 1.65 6.75 -1.67
CA ARG A 88 0.87 6.90 -2.91
C ARG A 88 1.69 6.81 -4.21
N GLN A 89 3.02 6.84 -4.12
CA GLN A 89 3.92 6.69 -5.26
C GLN A 89 4.33 5.23 -5.49
N TYR A 90 4.01 4.33 -4.56
CA TYR A 90 4.36 2.92 -4.64
C TYR A 90 3.24 2.14 -5.31
N CYS A 91 3.60 1.23 -6.20
CA CYS A 91 2.64 0.48 -7.00
C CYS A 91 2.31 -0.90 -6.43
N CYS A 92 3.04 -1.37 -5.41
CA CYS A 92 2.85 -2.71 -4.85
C CYS A 92 3.37 -2.82 -3.42
N GLN A 93 2.86 -3.81 -2.68
CA GLN A 93 3.27 -4.15 -1.32
C GLN A 93 4.78 -4.37 -1.19
N ALA A 94 5.44 -4.92 -2.23
CA ALA A 94 6.88 -5.12 -2.24
C ALA A 94 7.67 -3.80 -2.14
N MET A 95 7.21 -2.72 -2.79
CA MET A 95 7.83 -1.39 -2.66
C MET A 95 7.64 -0.81 -1.26
N PHE A 96 6.46 -0.99 -0.66
CA PHE A 96 6.20 -0.56 0.72
C PHE A 96 7.14 -1.26 1.70
N ARG A 97 7.21 -2.60 1.63
CA ARG A 97 8.10 -3.40 2.49
C ARG A 97 9.55 -2.99 2.34
N ALA A 98 10.03 -2.72 1.11
CA ALA A 98 11.40 -2.30 0.86
C ALA A 98 11.76 -0.92 1.42
N ALA A 99 10.79 -0.03 1.54
CA ALA A 99 10.98 1.30 2.10
C ALA A 99 11.06 1.26 3.64
N ASP A 100 10.29 0.37 4.27
CA ASP A 100 10.17 0.26 5.73
C ASP A 100 11.12 -0.75 6.37
N ASP A 101 11.45 -1.83 5.65
CA ASP A 101 12.38 -2.85 6.09
C ASP A 101 13.41 -3.13 4.98
N PRO A 102 14.70 -2.80 5.18
CA PRO A 102 15.75 -3.09 4.21
C PRO A 102 16.10 -4.59 4.12
N ALA A 103 15.53 -5.46 4.96
CA ALA A 103 15.92 -6.87 5.06
C ALA A 103 15.56 -7.73 3.84
N PRO A 104 14.36 -7.65 3.21
CA PRO A 104 14.19 -8.21 1.88
C PRO A 104 14.75 -7.22 0.84
N PRO A 105 15.81 -7.58 0.09
CA PRO A 105 16.33 -6.70 -0.95
C PRO A 105 15.31 -6.63 -2.09
N LEU A 106 14.58 -5.52 -2.19
CA LEU A 106 13.86 -5.21 -3.41
C LEU A 106 14.88 -4.98 -4.52
N VAL A 107 14.94 -5.93 -5.45
CA VAL A 107 15.75 -5.79 -6.65
C VAL A 107 15.05 -4.81 -7.57
N VAL A 108 15.74 -3.74 -7.94
CA VAL A 108 15.32 -2.81 -8.98
C VAL A 108 16.22 -3.01 -10.19
N SER A 109 15.64 -3.32 -11.35
CA SER A 109 16.35 -3.46 -12.62
C SER A 109 15.91 -2.41 -13.63
N VAL A 110 16.75 -2.19 -14.63
CA VAL A 110 16.49 -1.28 -15.74
C VAL A 110 16.52 -2.08 -17.02
N GLU A 111 15.39 -2.10 -17.72
CA GLU A 111 15.24 -2.81 -18.99
C GLU A 111 14.97 -1.83 -20.13
N ARG A 112 15.39 -2.22 -21.34
CA ARG A 112 15.06 -1.48 -22.57
C ARG A 112 14.15 -2.34 -23.44
N LEU A 113 12.96 -1.85 -23.72
CA LEU A 113 11.95 -2.61 -24.45
C LEU A 113 11.54 -1.92 -25.75
N GLY A 114 11.24 -2.75 -26.76
CA GLY A 114 10.74 -2.33 -28.06
C GLY A 114 11.79 -1.73 -29.01
N PRO A 115 11.41 -1.46 -30.27
CA PRO A 115 12.31 -0.91 -31.29
C PRO A 115 12.81 0.51 -30.94
N GLU A 116 12.06 1.24 -30.12
CA GLU A 116 12.38 2.58 -29.64
C GLU A 116 13.41 2.59 -28.49
N GLN A 117 13.73 1.42 -27.90
CA GLN A 117 14.63 1.27 -26.74
C GLN A 117 14.19 2.13 -25.53
N LEU A 118 12.89 2.09 -25.21
CA LEU A 118 12.32 2.81 -24.08
C LEU A 118 12.81 2.20 -22.76
N VAL A 119 13.14 3.07 -21.80
CA VAL A 119 13.66 2.67 -20.48
C VAL A 119 12.49 2.36 -19.54
N TYR A 120 12.51 1.16 -18.98
CA TYR A 120 11.59 0.71 -17.95
C TYR A 120 12.36 0.39 -16.68
N TRP A 121 11.84 0.87 -15.55
CA TRP A 121 12.32 0.52 -14.22
C TRP A 121 11.40 -0.55 -13.66
N LEU A 122 11.96 -1.67 -13.26
CA LEU A 122 11.21 -2.83 -12.81
C LEU A 122 11.59 -3.15 -11.36
N ALA A 123 10.59 -3.49 -10.55
CA ALA A 123 10.79 -3.80 -9.14
C ALA A 123 10.33 -5.21 -8.78
N GLY A 124 11.15 -5.89 -7.99
CA GLY A 124 10.83 -7.18 -7.39
C GLY A 124 10.77 -8.35 -8.38
N PRO A 125 10.42 -9.54 -7.89
CA PRO A 125 10.36 -10.77 -8.71
C PRO A 125 9.27 -10.73 -9.78
N GLU A 126 8.23 -9.92 -9.58
CA GLU A 126 7.10 -9.76 -10.49
C GLU A 126 7.37 -8.79 -11.63
N LEU A 127 8.53 -8.11 -11.62
CA LEU A 127 8.91 -7.12 -12.62
C LEU A 127 7.85 -6.02 -12.80
N ALA A 128 7.29 -5.55 -11.67
CA ALA A 128 6.32 -4.46 -11.68
C ALA A 128 7.00 -3.17 -12.19
N CYS A 129 6.38 -2.50 -13.17
CA CYS A 129 6.91 -1.24 -13.68
C CYS A 129 6.73 -0.14 -12.63
N ILE A 130 7.82 0.53 -12.27
CA ILE A 130 7.83 1.60 -11.26
C ILE A 130 8.19 2.95 -11.87
N ASP A 131 7.56 4.00 -11.32
CA ASP A 131 7.79 5.39 -11.74
C ASP A 131 8.58 6.21 -10.75
N PHE A 132 8.70 5.71 -9.53
CA PHE A 132 9.34 6.40 -8.42
C PHE A 132 10.32 5.46 -7.73
N CYS A 133 11.44 6.02 -7.31
CA CYS A 133 12.43 5.31 -6.51
C CYS A 133 11.78 4.85 -5.18
N PRO A 134 11.80 3.55 -4.85
CA PRO A 134 11.21 3.03 -3.61
C PRO A 134 11.75 3.70 -2.35
N TRP A 135 13.03 4.11 -2.34
CA TRP A 135 13.67 4.65 -1.14
C TRP A 135 13.49 6.16 -0.97
N CYS A 136 13.61 6.94 -2.05
CA CYS A 136 13.61 8.41 -1.97
C CYS A 136 12.38 9.09 -2.60
N GLY A 137 11.48 8.34 -3.25
CA GLY A 137 10.27 8.89 -3.88
C GLY A 137 10.53 9.81 -5.06
N THR A 138 11.78 9.88 -5.56
CA THR A 138 12.11 10.67 -6.75
C THR A 138 11.62 9.95 -8.00
N ARG A 139 11.00 10.69 -8.92
CA ARG A 139 10.54 10.14 -10.20
C ARG A 139 11.71 9.59 -11.00
N LEU A 140 11.59 8.36 -11.46
CA LEU A 140 12.60 7.67 -12.25
C LEU A 140 12.57 8.17 -13.70
N PRO A 141 13.74 8.26 -14.36
CA PRO A 141 13.82 8.74 -15.74
C PRO A 141 13.20 7.71 -16.69
N ARG A 142 12.22 8.14 -17.50
CA ARG A 142 11.58 7.33 -18.55
C ARG A 142 12.15 7.62 -19.95
N GLU A 143 13.13 8.51 -20.04
CA GLU A 143 13.67 8.95 -21.32
C GLU A 143 14.58 7.88 -21.94
N ARG A 144 14.60 7.87 -23.27
CA ARG A 144 15.54 7.08 -24.06
C ARG A 144 16.95 7.53 -23.66
N VAL A 145 17.73 6.65 -23.03
CA VAL A 145 19.17 6.93 -22.85
C VAL A 145 19.78 7.00 -24.25
N PRO A 146 20.40 8.13 -24.64
CA PRO A 146 21.03 8.26 -25.95
C PRO A 146 21.99 7.09 -26.20
N ASP A 147 22.09 6.62 -27.44
CA ASP A 147 23.00 5.51 -27.83
C ASP A 147 24.47 5.77 -27.42
N SER A 148 24.83 7.03 -27.17
CA SER A 148 26.14 7.48 -26.68
C SER A 148 26.43 7.17 -25.21
N ALA A 149 25.44 6.72 -24.42
CA ALA A 149 25.62 6.31 -23.02
C ALA A 149 25.76 4.78 -22.87
N ARG A 150 26.19 4.08 -23.94
CA ARG A 150 26.82 2.76 -23.79
C ARG A 150 28.03 2.92 -22.87
N VAL A 151 27.90 2.43 -21.64
CA VAL A 151 29.05 2.11 -20.81
C VAL A 151 29.93 1.17 -21.64
N VAL A 152 31.16 1.61 -21.86
CA VAL A 152 32.21 0.83 -22.52
C VAL A 152 32.65 -0.24 -21.51
N ASP A 153 32.45 -1.50 -21.93
CA ASP A 153 32.89 -2.79 -21.34
C ASP A 153 32.68 -3.04 -19.83
#